data_AF-A0A2T4VBH7-F1
#
_entry.id   AF-A0A2T4VBH7-F1
#
_cell.length_a   1.000
_cell.length_b   1.000
_cell.length_c   1.000
_cell.angle_alpha   90.00
_cell.angle_beta   90.00
_cell.angle_gamma   90.00
#
_symmetry.space_group_name_H-M   'P 1'
#
loop_
_entity.id
_entity.type
_entity.pdbx_description
1 polymer ?
#
loop_
_entity_poly.entity_id
_entity_poly.type
_entity_poly.pdbx_seq_one_letter_code
_entity_poly.pdbx_strand_id
1 'polypeptide(L)'
;MRSLVVSAALAALISGAASAQEQENPPAAKPRPVKVIPSLARAPKLDGNLKDFPATLTIKPPASMDASASFTARVGWRKDILYVGVETTGDQLQAGDLVTLSLFFPDAGPTATGNVFRFAFDGKRASPPESGTSEFAQKQLEAGVQHKDNTLALEVAIPARAFPRFPAEEPLVLDLCVTYDNVSNCKGGGMVGEALRLPDEFRKGLKLKPTAGVMGLEAQPDGWLGYGVLHYPDWVEANEPLTHDLLKGLVAPKAVEAEAAGVNVPETLSLPNGKTLLVVLSGETPYTNQGTCDADKELRLGLYLVKGKTAQRVLEWPAATCALGRATSVVLDEEGALSIGYSNGPTINFAWSGDHFERTELGKR
;
A
#
# COMPACT_ATOMS: atom_id res chain seq x y z
N MET A 1 -25.38 -9.60 -79.83
CA MET A 1 -25.29 -8.15 -79.66
C MET A 1 -24.34 -7.86 -78.49
N ARG A 2 -23.34 -7.00 -78.73
CA ARG A 2 -22.47 -6.22 -77.80
C ARG A 2 -21.67 -7.01 -76.76
N SER A 3 -20.33 -7.16 -76.78
CA SER A 3 -19.15 -6.34 -77.08
C SER A 3 -18.38 -5.94 -75.81
N LEU A 4 -17.06 -6.04 -75.95
CA LEU A 4 -15.93 -5.89 -75.02
C LEU A 4 -15.70 -4.45 -74.51
N VAL A 5 -15.11 -4.36 -73.30
CA VAL A 5 -13.97 -3.51 -72.86
C VAL A 5 -14.14 -1.97 -72.88
N VAL A 6 -13.69 -1.29 -71.81
CA VAL A 6 -12.64 -0.24 -71.76
C VAL A 6 -12.63 0.50 -70.40
N SER A 7 -11.46 0.45 -69.76
CA SER A 7 -10.66 1.43 -69.01
C SER A 7 -11.23 2.64 -68.21
N ALA A 8 -10.61 2.76 -67.03
CA ALA A 8 -9.83 3.88 -66.48
C ALA A 8 -10.47 5.22 -66.04
N ALA A 9 -10.28 5.45 -64.73
CA ALA A 9 -9.73 6.65 -64.07
C ALA A 9 -10.36 8.03 -64.33
N LEU A 10 -10.88 8.64 -63.26
CA LEU A 10 -10.42 9.96 -62.82
C LEU A 10 -10.72 10.17 -61.33
N ALA A 11 -9.84 10.95 -60.71
CA ALA A 11 -9.68 11.14 -59.28
C ALA A 11 -10.44 12.36 -58.76
N ALA A 12 -10.40 12.46 -57.42
CA ALA A 12 -10.61 13.63 -56.56
C ALA A 12 -12.07 13.92 -56.17
N LEU A 13 -12.35 13.83 -54.86
CA LEU A 13 -12.60 14.99 -53.99
C LEU A 13 -12.70 14.55 -52.51
N ILE A 14 -11.67 14.93 -51.75
CA ILE A 14 -11.74 15.58 -50.42
C ILE A 14 -12.30 14.80 -49.21
N SER A 15 -11.36 14.39 -48.37
CA SER A 15 -11.23 14.67 -46.92
C SER A 15 -12.50 14.97 -46.10
N GLY A 16 -12.82 14.07 -45.14
CA GLY A 16 -13.87 14.31 -44.15
C GLY A 16 -13.68 13.53 -42.85
N ALA A 17 -12.93 14.12 -41.92
CA ALA A 17 -13.02 14.01 -40.46
C ALA A 17 -13.09 12.60 -39.83
N ALA A 18 -11.92 12.01 -39.59
CA ALA A 18 -11.71 11.26 -38.35
C ALA A 18 -11.55 12.30 -37.22
N SER A 19 -12.62 12.60 -36.50
CA SER A 19 -12.53 13.36 -35.26
C SER A 19 -11.83 12.50 -34.23
N ALA A 20 -10.50 12.62 -34.15
CA ALA A 20 -9.77 12.35 -32.93
C ALA A 20 -10.38 13.26 -31.86
N GLN A 21 -11.23 12.70 -31.00
CA GLN A 21 -11.47 13.30 -29.70
C GLN A 21 -10.15 13.15 -28.95
N GLU A 22 -9.33 14.19 -29.07
CA GLU A 22 -8.30 14.54 -28.13
C GLU A 22 -8.99 14.60 -26.77
N GLN A 23 -8.93 13.48 -26.05
CA GLN A 23 -9.43 13.38 -24.69
C GLN A 23 -8.54 14.28 -23.88
N GLU A 24 -8.97 15.53 -23.77
CA GLU A 24 -8.38 16.58 -22.96
C GLU A 24 -8.11 15.95 -21.59
N ASN A 25 -6.83 15.69 -21.31
CA ASN A 25 -6.41 15.23 -20.00
C ASN A 25 -7.00 16.25 -19.02
N PRO A 26 -7.87 15.83 -18.07
CA PRO A 26 -8.47 16.78 -17.15
C PRO A 26 -7.33 17.57 -16.51
N PRO A 27 -7.45 18.91 -16.41
CA PRO A 27 -6.37 19.74 -15.91
C PRO A 27 -5.92 19.18 -14.56
N ALA A 28 -4.60 18.99 -14.41
CA ALA A 28 -3.99 18.49 -13.18
C ALA A 28 -4.61 19.24 -11.99
N ALA A 29 -5.33 18.51 -11.15
CA ALA A 29 -6.05 19.10 -10.02
C ALA A 29 -5.05 19.94 -9.21
N LYS A 30 -5.39 21.21 -8.96
CA LYS A 30 -4.53 22.07 -8.15
C LYS A 30 -4.22 21.37 -6.81
N PRO A 31 -2.95 21.36 -6.36
CA PRO A 31 -2.60 20.76 -5.09
C PRO A 31 -3.47 21.34 -3.97
N ARG A 32 -4.10 20.45 -3.20
CA ARG A 32 -4.95 20.85 -2.07
C ARG A 32 -4.11 21.61 -1.03
N PRO A 33 -4.62 22.71 -0.44
CA PRO A 33 -3.92 23.39 0.64
C PRO A 33 -3.58 22.42 1.77
N VAL A 34 -2.38 22.58 2.36
CA VAL A 34 -1.88 21.71 3.41
C VAL A 34 -1.66 22.48 4.70
N LYS A 35 -2.02 21.87 5.83
CA LYS A 35 -1.83 22.42 7.17
C LYS A 35 -0.91 21.52 7.99
N VAL A 36 0.17 22.11 8.51
CA VAL A 36 1.18 21.36 9.25
C VAL A 36 0.66 20.95 10.62
N ILE A 37 0.84 19.68 10.98
CA ILE A 37 0.52 19.17 12.31
C ILE A 37 1.59 19.64 13.30
N PRO A 38 1.22 20.33 14.39
CA PRO A 38 2.18 20.86 15.35
C PRO A 38 2.83 19.76 16.19
N SER A 39 4.10 19.98 16.56
CA SER A 39 4.80 19.11 17.51
C SER A 39 4.34 19.39 18.94
N LEU A 40 4.22 18.33 19.76
CA LEU A 40 3.89 18.40 21.16
C LEU A 40 5.15 18.37 22.02
N ALA A 41 5.24 19.27 23.00
CA ALA A 41 6.35 19.29 23.95
C ALA A 41 6.41 18.01 24.82
N ARG A 42 5.24 17.48 25.19
CA ARG A 42 5.05 16.25 25.97
C ARG A 42 3.97 15.37 25.34
N ALA A 43 4.04 14.07 25.59
CA ALA A 43 2.95 13.17 25.22
C ALA A 43 1.73 13.47 26.13
N PRO A 44 0.51 13.55 25.58
CA PRO A 44 -0.72 13.51 26.36
C PRO A 44 -0.82 12.20 27.15
N LYS A 45 -1.51 12.23 28.29
CA LYS A 45 -1.85 11.05 29.06
C LYS A 45 -3.15 10.50 28.50
N LEU A 46 -3.15 9.26 28.05
CA LEU A 46 -4.32 8.63 27.44
C LEU A 46 -5.32 8.19 28.51
N ASP A 47 -5.99 9.14 29.15
CA ASP A 47 -7.01 8.89 30.18
C ASP A 47 -8.39 9.45 29.82
N GLY A 48 -8.54 9.98 28.60
CA GLY A 48 -9.78 10.53 28.07
C GLY A 48 -10.04 11.98 28.50
N ASN A 49 -9.10 12.62 29.21
CA ASN A 49 -9.24 13.99 29.68
C ASN A 49 -8.41 14.95 28.81
N LEU A 50 -9.06 15.54 27.80
CA LEU A 50 -8.45 16.46 26.82
C LEU A 50 -7.88 17.78 27.38
N LYS A 51 -7.78 17.96 28.71
CA LYS A 51 -7.20 19.16 29.33
C LYS A 51 -5.68 19.18 29.24
N ASP A 52 -5.02 18.03 29.24
CA ASP A 52 -3.56 17.94 29.12
C ASP A 52 -3.10 17.91 27.66
N PHE A 53 -4.02 17.66 26.73
CA PHE A 53 -3.87 17.86 25.29
C PHE A 53 -3.82 19.37 24.99
N PRO A 54 -2.65 19.95 24.70
CA PRO A 54 -2.49 21.40 24.54
C PRO A 54 -3.33 21.92 23.36
N ALA A 55 -3.54 23.24 23.30
CA ALA A 55 -4.22 23.86 22.16
C ALA A 55 -3.43 23.62 20.87
N THR A 56 -3.86 22.61 20.11
CA THR A 56 -3.22 22.22 18.85
C THR A 56 -4.11 22.54 17.64
N LEU A 57 -3.70 22.04 16.48
CA LEU A 57 -4.50 22.01 15.28
C LEU A 57 -5.89 21.42 15.56
N THR A 58 -6.92 22.25 15.41
CA THR A 58 -8.31 21.85 15.60
C THR A 58 -8.98 21.52 14.27
N ILE A 59 -9.72 20.42 14.24
CA ILE A 59 -10.51 19.92 13.12
C ILE A 59 -11.97 19.84 13.58
N LYS A 60 -12.89 20.32 12.75
CA LYS A 60 -14.32 20.32 12.99
C LYS A 60 -15.05 19.80 11.75
N PRO A 61 -16.24 19.21 11.88
CA PRO A 61 -17.06 18.91 10.71
C PRO A 61 -17.47 20.22 10.00
N PRO A 62 -17.76 20.17 8.70
CA PRO A 62 -18.44 21.26 8.00
C PRO A 62 -19.72 21.66 8.76
N ALA A 63 -20.04 22.95 8.78
CA ALA A 63 -21.26 23.42 9.43
C ALA A 63 -22.48 22.78 8.76
N SER A 64 -23.29 22.06 9.55
CA SER A 64 -24.60 21.56 9.18
C SER A 64 -25.64 22.21 10.08
N MET A 65 -26.74 22.70 9.49
CA MET A 65 -27.78 23.43 10.24
C MET A 65 -28.69 22.50 11.07
N ASP A 66 -28.68 21.20 10.79
CA ASP A 66 -29.63 20.22 11.35
C ASP A 66 -28.95 19.08 12.15
N ALA A 67 -27.67 19.21 12.49
CA ALA A 67 -26.93 18.16 13.19
C ALA A 67 -27.18 18.20 14.71
N SER A 68 -27.81 17.15 15.25
CA SER A 68 -27.95 16.88 16.70
C SER A 68 -26.64 16.42 17.35
N ALA A 69 -25.70 15.93 16.53
CA ALA A 69 -24.37 15.51 16.96
C ALA A 69 -23.29 16.49 16.48
N SER A 70 -22.21 16.59 17.24
CA SER A 70 -21.03 17.37 16.83
C SER A 70 -19.75 16.76 17.36
N PHE A 71 -18.63 17.14 16.76
CA PHE A 71 -17.32 16.82 17.30
C PHE A 71 -16.32 17.96 17.11
N THR A 72 -15.31 17.98 17.98
CA THR A 72 -14.09 18.76 17.82
C THR A 72 -12.90 17.83 18.02
N ALA A 73 -12.02 17.77 17.03
CA ALA A 73 -10.78 17.00 17.11
C ALA A 73 -9.55 17.91 17.23
N ARG A 74 -8.57 17.49 18.01
CA ARG A 74 -7.27 18.13 18.22
C ARG A 74 -6.19 17.17 17.79
N VAL A 75 -5.23 17.66 17.01
CA VAL A 75 -4.17 16.81 16.44
C VAL A 75 -2.80 17.39 16.73
N GLY A 76 -1.87 16.54 17.13
CA GLY A 76 -0.47 16.89 17.34
C GLY A 76 0.42 15.66 17.19
N TRP A 77 1.73 15.83 17.06
CA TRP A 77 2.65 14.71 16.96
C TRP A 77 3.82 14.84 17.95
N ARG A 78 4.41 13.73 18.34
CA ARG A 78 5.68 13.72 19.09
C ARG A 78 6.43 12.44 18.80
N LYS A 79 7.74 12.56 18.53
CA LYS A 79 8.57 11.44 18.05
C LYS A 79 7.93 10.82 16.80
N ASP A 80 7.56 9.55 16.85
CA ASP A 80 6.94 8.75 15.80
C ASP A 80 5.45 8.48 16.07
N ILE A 81 4.81 9.28 16.93
CA ILE A 81 3.41 9.09 17.33
C ILE A 81 2.57 10.30 16.94
N LEU A 82 1.48 10.04 16.23
CA LEU A 82 0.37 10.98 16.00
C LEU A 82 -0.63 10.85 17.13
N TYR A 83 -0.95 11.96 17.78
CA TYR A 83 -1.94 12.04 18.83
C TYR A 83 -3.21 12.71 18.30
N VAL A 84 -4.36 12.10 18.57
CA VAL A 84 -5.67 12.61 18.19
C VAL A 84 -6.55 12.64 19.44
N GLY A 85 -6.99 13.83 19.84
CA GLY A 85 -8.00 14.02 20.87
C GLY A 85 -9.34 14.38 20.23
N VAL A 86 -10.41 13.68 20.54
CA VAL A 86 -11.76 13.96 20.00
C VAL A 86 -12.73 14.17 21.15
N GLU A 87 -13.42 15.29 21.13
CA GLU A 87 -14.60 15.54 21.96
C GLU A 87 -15.82 15.45 21.06
N THR A 88 -16.78 14.61 21.44
CA THR A 88 -18.05 14.45 20.74
C THR A 88 -19.20 14.78 21.67
N THR A 89 -20.26 15.37 21.14
CA THR A 89 -21.48 15.68 21.88
C THR A 89 -22.67 15.22 21.06
N GLY A 90 -23.60 14.52 21.68
CA GLY A 90 -24.86 14.07 21.09
C GLY A 90 -26.04 14.25 22.04
N ASP A 91 -27.25 13.90 21.59
CA ASP A 91 -28.47 14.02 22.40
C ASP A 91 -28.59 12.89 23.43
N GLN A 92 -28.19 11.66 23.07
CA GLN A 92 -28.15 10.49 23.94
C GLN A 92 -27.01 9.56 23.53
N LEU A 93 -25.96 9.45 24.37
CA LEU A 93 -24.87 8.51 24.12
C LEU A 93 -25.31 7.08 24.40
N GLN A 94 -25.29 6.22 23.38
CA GLN A 94 -25.62 4.79 23.47
C GLN A 94 -24.38 3.91 23.35
N ALA A 95 -24.49 2.64 23.76
CA ALA A 95 -23.41 1.65 23.61
C ALA A 95 -23.07 1.30 22.17
N GLY A 96 -23.98 1.57 21.24
CA GLY A 96 -23.77 1.43 19.81
C GLY A 96 -23.07 2.63 19.17
N ASP A 97 -22.87 3.73 19.90
CA ASP A 97 -22.29 4.95 19.33
C ASP A 97 -20.79 4.81 19.15
N LEU A 98 -20.33 5.22 17.98
CA LEU A 98 -18.95 4.99 17.57
C LEU A 98 -18.32 6.26 17.04
N VAL A 99 -17.14 6.55 17.57
CA VAL A 99 -16.19 7.46 16.96
C VAL A 99 -15.33 6.65 16.03
N THR A 100 -15.33 7.01 14.74
CA THR A 100 -14.50 6.39 13.71
C THR A 100 -13.42 7.38 13.30
N LEU A 101 -12.16 6.95 13.41
CA LEU A 101 -11.01 7.65 12.86
C LEU A 101 -10.57 6.93 11.59
N SER A 102 -10.47 7.64 10.47
CA SER A 102 -9.87 7.10 9.25
C SER A 102 -8.64 7.91 8.89
N LEU A 103 -7.53 7.21 8.66
CA LEU A 103 -6.25 7.77 8.28
C LEU A 103 -5.94 7.29 6.87
N PHE A 104 -5.54 8.20 5.97
CA PHE A 104 -5.15 7.87 4.61
C PHE A 104 -4.04 8.79 4.11
N PHE A 105 -3.08 8.25 3.36
CA PHE A 105 -2.04 9.03 2.69
C PHE A 105 -2.27 8.95 1.18
N PRO A 106 -2.84 9.98 0.53
CA PRO A 106 -3.18 9.93 -0.89
C PRO A 106 -1.97 9.76 -1.80
N ASP A 107 -0.79 10.18 -1.35
CA ASP A 107 0.45 10.11 -2.13
C ASP A 107 1.26 8.82 -1.90
N ALA A 108 0.72 7.85 -1.15
CA ALA A 108 1.41 6.60 -0.82
C ALA A 108 1.44 5.56 -1.96
N GLY A 109 0.95 5.94 -3.13
CA GLY A 109 0.87 5.11 -4.32
C GLY A 109 -0.56 4.67 -4.67
N PRO A 110 -0.80 4.24 -5.91
CA PRO A 110 -2.14 3.98 -6.45
C PRO A 110 -2.85 2.79 -5.79
N THR A 111 -2.10 1.91 -5.11
CA THR A 111 -2.61 0.71 -4.44
C THR A 111 -2.69 0.87 -2.92
N ALA A 112 -2.31 2.04 -2.38
CA ALA A 112 -2.37 2.30 -0.95
C ALA A 112 -3.83 2.46 -0.49
N THR A 113 -4.17 1.79 0.61
CA THR A 113 -5.46 1.93 1.29
C THR A 113 -5.28 2.64 2.62
N GLY A 114 -6.35 3.25 3.15
CA GLY A 114 -6.34 3.84 4.49
C GLY A 114 -6.50 2.80 5.60
N ASN A 115 -6.30 3.24 6.84
CA ASN A 115 -6.68 2.51 8.05
C ASN A 115 -7.89 3.19 8.68
N VAL A 116 -8.81 2.40 9.23
CA VAL A 116 -10.01 2.83 9.93
C VAL A 116 -9.94 2.27 11.35
N PHE A 117 -10.15 3.09 12.35
CA PHE A 117 -10.15 2.71 13.76
C PHE A 117 -11.45 3.14 14.40
N ARG A 118 -12.04 2.28 15.25
CA ARG A 118 -13.34 2.52 15.87
C ARG A 118 -13.22 2.51 17.38
N PHE A 119 -13.96 3.41 18.02
CA PHE A 119 -13.98 3.57 19.47
C PHE A 119 -15.43 3.77 19.92
N ALA A 120 -15.80 3.13 21.02
CA ALA A 120 -17.04 3.35 21.75
C ALA A 120 -16.73 3.98 23.11
N PHE A 121 -17.75 4.21 23.94
CA PHE A 121 -17.58 4.85 25.25
C PHE A 121 -16.68 4.07 26.24
N ASP A 122 -16.51 2.77 26.02
CA ASP A 122 -15.73 1.85 26.86
C ASP A 122 -14.39 1.46 26.19
N GLY A 123 -14.03 2.08 25.05
CA GLY A 123 -12.73 1.93 24.42
C GLY A 123 -12.76 1.41 22.99
N LYS A 124 -11.65 0.77 22.59
CA LYS A 124 -11.40 0.33 21.22
C LYS A 124 -12.43 -0.71 20.75
N ARG A 125 -12.73 -0.67 19.46
CA ARG A 125 -13.55 -1.66 18.74
C ARG A 125 -12.78 -2.20 17.55
N ALA A 126 -13.11 -3.44 17.17
CA ALA A 126 -12.59 -4.02 15.95
C ALA A 126 -13.00 -3.16 14.75
N SER A 127 -12.04 -2.97 13.86
CA SER A 127 -12.28 -2.25 12.61
C SER A 127 -13.06 -3.16 11.65
N PRO A 128 -13.89 -2.60 10.76
CA PRO A 128 -14.69 -3.42 9.86
C PRO A 128 -13.77 -4.22 8.90
N PRO A 129 -14.07 -5.50 8.62
CA PRO A 129 -13.23 -6.33 7.72
C PRO A 129 -13.00 -5.69 6.35
N GLU A 130 -14.00 -4.97 5.83
CA GLU A 130 -13.98 -4.27 4.55
C GLU A 130 -13.08 -3.03 4.52
N SER A 131 -12.63 -2.54 5.69
CA SER A 131 -11.78 -1.35 5.77
C SER A 131 -10.33 -1.57 5.34
N GLY A 132 -9.88 -2.83 5.26
CA GLY A 132 -8.49 -3.16 5.00
C GLY A 132 -7.53 -2.94 6.19
N THR A 133 -8.04 -2.47 7.34
CA THR A 133 -7.22 -2.21 8.52
C THR A 133 -6.71 -3.50 9.14
N SER A 134 -5.39 -3.73 9.07
CA SER A 134 -4.79 -4.96 9.60
C SER A 134 -4.95 -5.10 11.12
N GLU A 135 -5.04 -6.34 11.61
CA GLU A 135 -5.04 -6.61 13.05
C GLU A 135 -3.78 -6.08 13.73
N PHE A 136 -2.65 -6.12 13.02
CA PHE A 136 -1.39 -5.58 13.50
C PHE A 136 -1.52 -4.09 13.82
N ALA A 137 -2.00 -3.28 12.87
CA ALA A 137 -2.19 -1.84 13.06
C ALA A 137 -3.16 -1.55 14.23
N GLN A 138 -4.26 -2.31 14.34
CA GLN A 138 -5.22 -2.15 15.44
C GLN A 138 -4.61 -2.44 16.82
N LYS A 139 -3.73 -3.44 16.91
CA LYS A 139 -3.04 -3.81 18.16
C LYS A 139 -2.04 -2.75 18.62
N GLN A 140 -1.44 -2.00 17.69
CA GLN A 140 -0.46 -0.95 18.00
C GLN A 140 -1.07 0.30 18.65
N LEU A 141 -2.39 0.50 18.53
CA LEU A 141 -3.03 1.70 19.07
C LEU A 141 -3.19 1.65 20.57
N GLU A 142 -3.02 2.80 21.20
CA GLU A 142 -3.46 3.04 22.58
C GLU A 142 -4.53 4.12 22.58
N ALA A 143 -5.54 3.97 23.44
CA ALA A 143 -6.58 4.97 23.58
C ALA A 143 -7.09 5.07 25.00
N GLY A 144 -7.39 6.30 25.42
CA GLY A 144 -8.10 6.63 26.65
C GLY A 144 -9.48 7.16 26.29
N VAL A 145 -10.50 6.74 27.03
CA VAL A 145 -11.88 7.18 26.80
C VAL A 145 -12.48 7.64 28.12
N GLN A 146 -13.14 8.80 28.07
CA GLN A 146 -13.93 9.31 29.18
C GLN A 146 -15.32 9.67 28.68
N HIS A 147 -16.32 9.09 29.33
CA HIS A 147 -17.72 9.43 29.11
C HIS A 147 -18.22 10.30 30.27
N LYS A 148 -18.86 11.41 29.94
CA LYS A 148 -19.53 12.28 30.90
C LYS A 148 -20.80 12.86 30.31
N ASP A 149 -21.94 12.54 30.93
CA ASP A 149 -23.27 13.02 30.55
C ASP A 149 -23.61 12.68 29.09
N ASN A 150 -23.56 13.67 28.19
CA ASN A 150 -23.81 13.53 26.75
C ASN A 150 -22.55 13.76 25.91
N THR A 151 -21.39 13.78 26.55
CA THR A 151 -20.09 14.03 25.94
C THR A 151 -19.21 12.79 26.06
N LEU A 152 -18.58 12.44 24.96
CA LEU A 152 -17.56 11.41 24.88
C LEU A 152 -16.24 12.05 24.46
N ALA A 153 -15.23 11.92 25.32
CA ALA A 153 -13.88 12.36 25.08
C ALA A 153 -12.98 11.13 24.82
N LEU A 154 -12.21 11.20 23.75
CA LEU A 154 -11.33 10.15 23.26
C LEU A 154 -9.93 10.72 23.06
N GLU A 155 -8.91 10.03 23.53
CA GLU A 155 -7.52 10.31 23.22
C GLU A 155 -6.88 9.08 22.59
N VAL A 156 -6.25 9.24 21.43
CA VAL A 156 -5.64 8.14 20.69
C VAL A 156 -4.18 8.46 20.42
N ALA A 157 -3.31 7.49 20.70
CA ALA A 157 -1.93 7.46 20.22
C ALA A 157 -1.81 6.48 19.06
N ILE A 158 -1.45 7.02 17.89
CA ILE A 158 -1.26 6.29 16.64
C ILE A 158 0.25 6.29 16.33
N PRO A 159 1.02 5.26 16.71
CA PRO A 159 2.41 5.17 16.32
C PRO A 159 2.54 5.00 14.80
N ALA A 160 3.68 5.38 14.22
CA ALA A 160 3.94 5.22 12.79
C ALA A 160 3.77 3.78 12.30
N ARG A 161 4.01 2.78 13.17
CA ARG A 161 3.75 1.36 12.89
C ARG A 161 2.26 1.01 12.72
N ALA A 162 1.36 1.86 13.17
CA ALA A 162 -0.09 1.72 12.98
C ALA A 162 -0.59 2.50 11.76
N PHE A 163 0.27 3.28 11.08
CA PHE A 163 -0.16 4.02 9.91
C PHE A 163 -0.50 3.05 8.77
N PRO A 164 -1.46 3.40 7.91
CA PRO A 164 -1.55 2.77 6.61
C PRO A 164 -0.27 3.08 5.82
N ARG A 165 -0.14 2.48 4.64
CA ARG A 165 0.97 2.80 3.75
C ARG A 165 1.10 4.31 3.57
N PHE A 166 2.29 4.85 3.78
CA PHE A 166 2.60 6.28 3.67
C PHE A 166 3.76 6.50 2.69
N PRO A 167 3.91 7.68 2.08
CA PRO A 167 4.97 7.95 1.13
C PRO A 167 6.36 7.64 1.70
N ALA A 168 7.23 7.01 0.91
CA ALA A 168 8.62 6.78 1.27
C ALA A 168 9.43 8.10 1.32
N GLU A 169 9.02 9.08 0.51
CA GLU A 169 9.66 10.39 0.35
C GLU A 169 8.72 11.55 0.71
N GLU A 170 9.29 12.72 1.02
CA GLU A 170 8.52 13.88 1.50
C GLU A 170 7.67 14.45 0.36
N PRO A 171 6.48 15.01 0.64
CA PRO A 171 5.87 15.26 1.96
C PRO A 171 4.99 14.13 2.51
N LEU A 172 4.84 14.05 3.84
CA LEU A 172 3.86 13.18 4.52
C LEU A 172 2.50 13.88 4.62
N VAL A 173 1.77 13.96 3.51
CA VAL A 173 0.41 14.52 3.47
C VAL A 173 -0.61 13.42 3.77
N LEU A 174 -1.55 13.70 4.68
CA LEU A 174 -2.57 12.76 5.11
C LEU A 174 -3.96 13.42 5.20
N ASP A 175 -4.97 12.57 5.06
CA ASP A 175 -6.34 12.83 5.46
C ASP A 175 -6.64 12.12 6.78
N LEU A 176 -7.12 12.90 7.76
CA LEU A 176 -7.65 12.40 9.03
C LEU A 176 -9.15 12.67 9.10
N CYS A 177 -9.92 11.64 8.81
CA CYS A 177 -11.37 11.66 8.94
C CYS A 177 -11.78 11.28 10.35
N VAL A 178 -12.73 12.04 10.88
CA VAL A 178 -13.42 11.78 12.14
C VAL A 178 -14.90 11.71 11.80
N THR A 179 -15.54 10.62 12.19
CA THR A 179 -16.98 10.42 12.01
C THR A 179 -17.61 10.03 13.34
N TYR A 180 -18.69 10.71 13.71
CA TYR A 180 -19.51 10.42 14.88
C TYR A 180 -20.97 10.70 14.54
N ASP A 181 -21.86 9.75 14.81
CA ASP A 181 -23.32 9.84 14.56
C ASP A 181 -23.68 10.48 13.20
N ASN A 182 -23.11 9.92 12.12
CA ASN A 182 -23.24 10.38 10.72
C ASN A 182 -22.66 11.78 10.40
N VAL A 183 -22.10 12.48 11.38
CA VAL A 183 -21.37 13.73 11.18
C VAL A 183 -19.90 13.41 10.90
N SER A 184 -19.39 13.87 9.75
CA SER A 184 -18.01 13.63 9.32
C SER A 184 -17.34 14.91 8.81
N ASN A 185 -16.03 15.04 9.00
CA ASN A 185 -15.22 16.06 8.30
C ASN A 185 -14.76 15.62 6.90
N CYS A 186 -15.15 14.43 6.44
CA CYS A 186 -14.74 13.88 5.15
C CYS A 186 -15.91 13.68 4.19
N LYS A 187 -15.61 13.78 2.89
CA LYS A 187 -16.55 13.50 1.81
C LYS A 187 -15.83 12.74 0.70
N GLY A 188 -16.43 11.65 0.21
CA GLY A 188 -15.85 10.84 -0.86
C GLY A 188 -14.48 10.22 -0.52
N GLY A 189 -14.20 10.00 0.77
CA GLY A 189 -12.97 9.35 1.24
C GLY A 189 -11.81 10.29 1.61
N GLY A 190 -11.95 11.61 1.51
CA GLY A 190 -10.92 12.58 1.91
C GLY A 190 -11.47 13.73 2.76
N MET A 191 -10.58 14.44 3.46
CA MET A 191 -10.95 15.62 4.26
C MET A 191 -11.50 16.73 3.36
N VAL A 192 -12.59 17.34 3.81
CA VAL A 192 -13.11 18.56 3.20
C VAL A 192 -12.21 19.73 3.61
N GLY A 193 -11.70 20.47 2.64
CA GLY A 193 -10.82 21.63 2.88
C GLY A 193 -9.34 21.27 2.79
N GLU A 194 -8.59 21.57 3.84
CA GLU A 194 -7.12 21.42 3.87
C GLU A 194 -6.71 19.99 4.28
N ALA A 195 -5.72 19.42 3.59
CA ALA A 195 -5.07 18.18 4.03
C ALA A 195 -4.10 18.48 5.19
N LEU A 196 -3.75 17.46 5.97
CA LEU A 196 -2.76 17.62 7.03
C LEU A 196 -1.38 17.19 6.53
N ARG A 197 -0.34 17.82 7.07
CA ARG A 197 1.06 17.42 6.80
C ARG A 197 1.78 17.09 8.09
N LEU A 198 2.33 15.88 8.19
CA LEU A 198 3.33 15.55 9.19
C LEU A 198 4.68 16.15 8.79
N PRO A 199 5.42 16.78 9.73
CA PRO A 199 6.76 17.28 9.44
C PRO A 199 7.77 16.18 9.13
N ASP A 200 8.82 16.58 8.42
CA ASP A 200 9.91 15.72 7.96
C ASP A 200 10.64 15.02 9.12
N GLU A 201 10.71 15.69 10.29
CA GLU A 201 11.27 15.15 11.53
C GLU A 201 10.56 13.86 11.99
N PHE A 202 9.25 13.76 11.73
CA PHE A 202 8.48 12.56 12.04
C PHE A 202 9.07 11.34 11.32
N ARG A 203 9.30 11.46 9.99
CA ARG A 203 9.89 10.37 9.20
C ARG A 203 11.34 10.12 9.58
N LYS A 204 12.14 11.18 9.74
CA LYS A 204 13.57 11.05 10.10
C LYS A 204 13.76 10.25 11.40
N GLY A 205 12.80 10.32 12.32
CA GLY A 205 12.77 9.52 13.54
C GLY A 205 12.72 7.99 13.32
N LEU A 206 12.16 7.53 12.19
CA LEU A 206 12.01 6.10 11.86
C LEU A 206 13.33 5.46 11.40
N LYS A 207 14.29 6.26 10.92
CA LYS A 207 15.61 5.82 10.43
C LYS A 207 15.58 4.80 9.28
N LEU A 208 14.47 4.69 8.56
CA LEU A 208 14.32 3.83 7.39
C LEU A 208 15.08 4.41 6.19
N LYS A 209 15.66 3.52 5.38
CA LYS A 209 16.44 3.90 4.18
C LYS A 209 16.03 3.03 2.98
N PRO A 210 14.82 3.24 2.43
CA PRO A 210 14.39 2.51 1.26
C PRO A 210 15.27 2.82 0.03
N THR A 211 15.29 1.89 -0.92
CA THR A 211 16.01 2.07 -2.19
C THR A 211 15.25 3.00 -3.13
N ALA A 212 15.95 3.53 -4.14
CA ALA A 212 15.31 4.31 -5.20
C ALA A 212 14.18 3.50 -5.86
N GLY A 213 13.05 4.16 -6.16
CA GLY A 213 11.87 3.53 -6.75
C GLY A 213 10.82 3.03 -5.75
N VAL A 214 11.16 2.95 -4.45
CA VAL A 214 10.15 2.71 -3.40
C VAL A 214 9.34 3.98 -3.21
N MET A 215 8.03 3.89 -3.41
CA MET A 215 7.08 5.00 -3.34
C MET A 215 6.35 5.06 -2.00
N GLY A 216 6.06 3.92 -1.40
CA GLY A 216 5.30 3.82 -0.15
C GLY A 216 5.91 2.83 0.83
N LEU A 217 5.73 3.08 2.13
CA LEU A 217 6.21 2.26 3.23
C LEU A 217 5.04 1.82 4.10
N GLU A 218 5.05 0.56 4.53
CA GLU A 218 4.03 -0.04 5.38
C GLU A 218 4.70 -0.90 6.45
N ALA A 219 4.27 -0.76 7.71
CA ALA A 219 4.81 -1.56 8.80
C ALA A 219 4.15 -2.95 8.84
N GLN A 220 4.94 -3.94 9.24
CA GLN A 220 4.50 -5.29 9.54
C GLN A 220 5.04 -5.71 10.93
N PRO A 221 4.53 -6.81 11.54
CA PRO A 221 5.02 -7.28 12.85
C PRO A 221 6.54 -7.32 12.95
N ASP A 222 7.19 -7.91 11.95
CA ASP A 222 8.62 -8.19 11.97
C ASP A 222 9.49 -7.24 11.15
N GLY A 223 8.92 -6.13 10.67
CA GLY A 223 9.69 -5.17 9.88
C GLY A 223 8.85 -4.13 9.13
N TRP A 224 9.40 -3.69 8.01
CA TRP A 224 8.84 -2.71 7.09
C TRP A 224 8.87 -3.26 5.67
N LEU A 225 7.80 -2.98 4.94
CA LEU A 225 7.68 -3.27 3.52
C LEU A 225 7.69 -1.95 2.75
N GLY A 226 8.40 -1.93 1.63
CA GLY A 226 8.43 -0.85 0.66
C GLY A 226 7.80 -1.29 -0.65
N TYR A 227 6.98 -0.42 -1.23
CA TYR A 227 6.22 -0.68 -2.45
C TYR A 227 6.55 0.38 -3.49
N GLY A 228 6.79 -0.02 -4.74
CA GLY A 228 6.80 0.85 -5.90
C GLY A 228 5.40 1.01 -6.50
N VAL A 229 5.33 0.96 -7.83
CA VAL A 229 4.07 1.12 -8.59
C VAL A 229 3.16 -0.11 -8.46
N LEU A 230 3.75 -1.29 -8.28
CA LEU A 230 3.02 -2.55 -8.18
C LEU A 230 2.57 -2.81 -6.73
N HIS A 231 1.63 -3.74 -6.56
CA HIS A 231 1.04 -4.06 -5.25
C HIS A 231 1.89 -5.02 -4.40
N TYR A 232 3.01 -5.51 -4.94
CA TYR A 232 3.91 -6.42 -4.26
C TYR A 232 5.14 -5.68 -3.72
N PRO A 233 5.68 -6.02 -2.53
CA PRO A 233 6.82 -5.34 -1.94
C PRO A 233 8.09 -5.38 -2.81
N ASP A 234 8.68 -4.22 -3.07
CA ASP A 234 9.97 -4.04 -3.76
C ASP A 234 11.15 -4.00 -2.78
N TRP A 235 10.88 -3.66 -1.52
CA TRP A 235 11.91 -3.49 -0.50
C TRP A 235 11.40 -4.00 0.86
N VAL A 236 12.33 -4.49 1.67
CA VAL A 236 12.06 -5.01 3.01
C VAL A 236 13.15 -4.55 3.96
N GLU A 237 12.77 -4.16 5.18
CA GLU A 237 13.68 -4.01 6.31
C GLU A 237 13.11 -4.72 7.53
N ALA A 238 13.73 -5.83 7.92
CA ALA A 238 13.32 -6.61 9.09
C ALA A 238 13.91 -6.03 10.39
N ASN A 239 13.28 -6.36 11.52
CA ASN A 239 13.80 -6.01 12.85
C ASN A 239 15.14 -6.72 13.14
N GLU A 240 15.37 -7.88 12.52
CA GLU A 240 16.53 -8.76 12.67
C GLU A 240 17.13 -9.13 11.29
N PRO A 241 18.35 -9.72 11.22
CA PRO A 241 18.90 -10.18 9.95
C PRO A 241 17.93 -11.14 9.23
N LEU A 242 17.75 -10.94 7.93
CA LEU A 242 16.80 -11.70 7.13
C LEU A 242 17.27 -13.15 6.94
N THR A 243 16.40 -14.07 7.33
CA THR A 243 16.41 -15.47 6.90
C THR A 243 15.39 -15.66 5.78
N HIS A 244 15.40 -16.83 5.13
CA HIS A 244 14.40 -17.17 4.12
C HIS A 244 12.98 -17.18 4.70
N ASP A 245 12.78 -17.82 5.85
CA ASP A 245 11.48 -17.86 6.51
C ASP A 245 10.97 -16.48 6.92
N LEU A 246 11.86 -15.63 7.46
CA LEU A 246 11.49 -14.27 7.87
C LEU A 246 11.10 -13.41 6.65
N LEU A 247 11.88 -13.48 5.57
CA LEU A 247 11.56 -12.77 4.34
C LEU A 247 10.23 -13.25 3.76
N LYS A 248 10.04 -14.57 3.69
CA LYS A 248 8.83 -15.23 3.20
C LYS A 248 7.60 -14.79 4.00
N GLY A 249 7.68 -14.81 5.34
CA GLY A 249 6.61 -14.35 6.21
C GLY A 249 6.26 -12.87 6.03
N LEU A 250 7.24 -12.03 5.70
CA LEU A 250 7.04 -10.60 5.45
C LEU A 250 6.41 -10.31 4.08
N VAL A 251 6.95 -10.87 2.99
CA VAL A 251 6.55 -10.48 1.62
C VAL A 251 5.44 -11.35 1.04
N ALA A 252 5.25 -12.55 1.58
CA ALA A 252 4.24 -13.49 1.12
C ALA A 252 3.72 -14.34 2.31
N PRO A 253 2.83 -13.78 3.16
CA PRO A 253 2.27 -14.50 4.32
C PRO A 253 1.53 -15.81 3.95
N LYS A 254 1.12 -15.95 2.69
CA LYS A 254 0.51 -17.15 2.09
C LYS A 254 1.43 -17.76 1.02
N ALA A 255 2.74 -17.73 1.25
CA ALA A 255 3.72 -18.29 0.33
C ALA A 255 3.45 -19.78 0.07
N VAL A 256 3.81 -20.21 -1.12
CA VAL A 256 3.61 -21.59 -1.60
C VAL A 256 4.96 -22.30 -1.63
N GLU A 257 5.01 -23.56 -1.17
CA GLU A 257 6.23 -24.36 -1.34
C GLU A 257 6.38 -24.84 -2.78
N ALA A 258 7.63 -24.86 -3.28
CA ALA A 258 7.92 -25.27 -4.64
C ALA A 258 7.43 -26.70 -4.94
N GLU A 259 7.71 -27.64 -4.04
CA GLU A 259 7.30 -29.04 -4.15
C GLU A 259 5.76 -29.18 -4.20
N ALA A 260 5.06 -28.47 -3.32
CA ALA A 260 3.59 -28.49 -3.27
C ALA A 260 2.95 -27.91 -4.54
N ALA A 261 3.61 -26.96 -5.20
CA ALA A 261 3.18 -26.40 -6.48
C ALA A 261 3.65 -27.21 -7.72
N GLY A 262 4.51 -28.21 -7.52
CA GLY A 262 5.12 -28.97 -8.62
C GLY A 262 6.03 -28.13 -9.51
N VAL A 263 6.66 -27.09 -8.96
CA VAL A 263 7.67 -26.26 -9.65
C VAL A 263 9.07 -26.59 -9.12
N ASN A 264 10.08 -26.47 -9.97
CA ASN A 264 11.47 -26.69 -9.60
C ASN A 264 12.19 -25.35 -9.47
N VAL A 265 11.94 -24.68 -8.35
CA VAL A 265 12.48 -23.36 -8.02
C VAL A 265 13.32 -23.49 -6.75
N PRO A 266 14.61 -23.13 -6.77
CA PRO A 266 15.46 -23.20 -5.59
C PRO A 266 15.08 -22.11 -4.59
N GLU A 267 15.31 -22.34 -3.30
CA GLU A 267 15.08 -21.34 -2.25
C GLU A 267 16.11 -20.21 -2.27
N THR A 268 17.32 -20.50 -2.77
CA THR A 268 18.42 -19.55 -2.84
C THR A 268 19.18 -19.65 -4.16
N LEU A 269 19.73 -18.52 -4.58
CA LEU A 269 20.69 -18.42 -5.68
C LEU A 269 21.88 -17.57 -5.23
N SER A 270 23.04 -17.76 -5.86
CA SER A 270 24.25 -16.99 -5.56
C SER A 270 24.68 -16.22 -6.78
N LEU A 271 24.75 -14.89 -6.67
CA LEU A 271 25.32 -14.04 -7.71
C LEU A 271 26.83 -14.31 -7.84
N PRO A 272 27.46 -14.04 -9.01
CA PRO A 272 28.90 -14.25 -9.21
C PRO A 272 29.79 -13.51 -8.22
N ASN A 273 29.31 -12.39 -7.66
CA ASN A 273 30.00 -11.62 -6.63
C ASN A 273 29.82 -12.17 -5.19
N GLY A 274 29.27 -13.37 -5.05
CA GLY A 274 29.04 -14.05 -3.77
C GLY A 274 27.82 -13.55 -2.98
N LYS A 275 27.03 -12.62 -3.53
CA LYS A 275 25.81 -12.15 -2.85
C LYS A 275 24.69 -13.17 -2.99
N THR A 276 23.94 -13.38 -1.91
CA THR A 276 22.80 -14.31 -1.87
C THR A 276 21.52 -13.65 -2.34
N LEU A 277 20.82 -14.34 -3.23
CA LEU A 277 19.43 -14.09 -3.57
C LEU A 277 18.55 -15.11 -2.86
N LEU A 278 17.49 -14.65 -2.23
CA LEU A 278 16.44 -15.51 -1.69
C LEU A 278 15.25 -15.51 -2.65
N VAL A 279 14.65 -16.68 -2.83
CA VAL A 279 13.51 -16.88 -3.73
C VAL A 279 12.25 -17.08 -2.92
N VAL A 280 11.22 -16.28 -3.18
CA VAL A 280 9.92 -16.42 -2.51
C VAL A 280 8.84 -16.63 -3.55
N LEU A 281 8.09 -17.73 -3.40
CA LEU A 281 6.93 -18.02 -4.23
C LEU A 281 5.67 -17.42 -3.60
N SER A 282 4.85 -16.77 -4.43
CA SER A 282 3.61 -16.10 -4.02
C SER A 282 2.53 -16.23 -5.10
N GLY A 283 1.29 -15.92 -4.77
CA GLY A 283 0.15 -16.10 -5.66
C GLY A 283 -0.51 -17.47 -5.51
N GLU A 284 -1.15 -17.95 -6.58
CA GLU A 284 -1.90 -19.20 -6.58
C GLU A 284 -1.47 -20.08 -7.75
N THR A 285 -1.36 -21.39 -7.53
CA THR A 285 -1.12 -22.31 -8.65
C THR A 285 -2.28 -22.24 -9.65
N PRO A 286 -2.00 -22.04 -10.95
CA PRO A 286 -3.04 -22.08 -11.98
C PRO A 286 -3.53 -23.49 -12.27
N TYR A 287 -2.84 -24.53 -11.78
CA TYR A 287 -3.18 -25.90 -12.09
C TYR A 287 -3.94 -26.57 -10.96
N THR A 288 -5.06 -27.20 -11.29
CA THR A 288 -5.80 -28.04 -10.36
C THR A 288 -5.18 -29.44 -10.28
N ASN A 289 -5.57 -30.21 -9.25
CA ASN A 289 -5.18 -31.61 -9.10
C ASN A 289 -5.66 -32.51 -10.26
N GLN A 290 -6.63 -32.04 -11.06
CA GLN A 290 -7.16 -32.74 -12.23
C GLN A 290 -6.44 -32.35 -13.53
N GLY A 291 -5.40 -31.51 -13.46
CA GLY A 291 -4.61 -31.08 -14.61
C GLY A 291 -5.27 -29.98 -15.46
N THR A 292 -6.45 -29.48 -15.09
CA THR A 292 -7.04 -28.29 -15.70
C THR A 292 -6.29 -27.04 -15.27
N CYS A 293 -6.23 -26.05 -16.17
CA CYS A 293 -5.55 -24.79 -15.91
C CYS A 293 -6.54 -23.62 -15.84
N ASP A 294 -6.43 -22.84 -14.78
CA ASP A 294 -7.17 -21.61 -14.54
C ASP A 294 -6.29 -20.40 -14.90
N ALA A 295 -6.69 -19.67 -15.94
CA ALA A 295 -5.92 -18.56 -16.48
C ALA A 295 -5.99 -17.30 -15.60
N ASP A 296 -6.93 -17.22 -14.66
CA ASP A 296 -7.06 -16.10 -13.73
C ASP A 296 -6.10 -16.21 -12.54
N LYS A 297 -5.39 -17.35 -12.44
CA LYS A 297 -4.42 -17.64 -11.38
C LYS A 297 -3.01 -17.62 -11.94
N GLU A 298 -2.09 -17.19 -11.11
CA GLU A 298 -0.68 -17.19 -11.42
C GLU A 298 0.14 -17.41 -10.16
N LEU A 299 1.12 -18.31 -10.25
CA LEU A 299 2.16 -18.47 -9.25
C LEU A 299 3.35 -17.66 -9.71
N ARG A 300 3.89 -16.82 -8.83
CA ARG A 300 4.98 -15.88 -9.12
C ARG A 300 6.18 -16.19 -8.23
N LEU A 301 7.37 -16.03 -8.78
CA LEU A 301 8.62 -16.02 -8.01
C LEU A 301 9.14 -14.59 -7.89
N GLY A 302 9.49 -14.21 -6.67
CA GLY A 302 10.27 -13.00 -6.39
C GLY A 302 11.69 -13.38 -6.01
N LEU A 303 12.68 -12.79 -6.68
CA LEU A 303 14.08 -12.86 -6.27
C LEU A 303 14.42 -11.63 -5.46
N TYR A 304 14.98 -11.84 -4.28
CA TYR A 304 15.34 -10.79 -3.34
C TYR A 304 16.82 -10.81 -3.04
N LEU A 305 17.51 -9.71 -3.33
CA LEU A 305 18.90 -9.51 -2.93
C LEU A 305 18.94 -9.12 -1.46
N VAL A 306 19.54 -9.98 -0.62
CA VAL A 306 19.59 -9.78 0.82
C VAL A 306 20.90 -9.14 1.26
N LYS A 307 20.79 -8.18 2.19
CA LYS A 307 21.93 -7.53 2.84
C LYS A 307 21.61 -7.29 4.32
N GLY A 308 22.02 -8.23 5.17
CA GLY A 308 21.77 -8.15 6.61
C GLY A 308 20.27 -8.13 6.91
N LYS A 309 19.74 -7.00 7.37
CA LYS A 309 18.32 -6.82 7.70
C LYS A 309 17.44 -6.38 6.53
N THR A 310 18.04 -6.01 5.40
CA THR A 310 17.32 -5.45 4.26
C THR A 310 17.30 -6.39 3.08
N ALA A 311 16.22 -6.38 2.31
CA ALA A 311 16.15 -7.03 1.01
C ALA A 311 15.56 -6.10 -0.04
N GLN A 312 16.03 -6.21 -1.27
CA GLN A 312 15.47 -5.55 -2.43
C GLN A 312 15.02 -6.60 -3.43
N ARG A 313 13.81 -6.48 -3.97
CA ARG A 313 13.37 -7.33 -5.06
C ARG A 313 14.10 -6.94 -6.33
N VAL A 314 14.75 -7.93 -6.94
CA VAL A 314 15.57 -7.75 -8.14
C VAL A 314 14.98 -8.42 -9.38
N LEU A 315 14.01 -9.31 -9.17
CA LEU A 315 13.16 -9.87 -10.22
C LEU A 315 11.81 -10.27 -9.64
N GLU A 316 10.78 -10.09 -10.44
CA GLU A 316 9.46 -10.62 -10.20
C GLU A 316 9.00 -11.23 -11.53
N TRP A 317 8.72 -12.53 -11.53
CA TRP A 317 8.40 -13.26 -12.76
C TRP A 317 7.46 -14.43 -12.50
N PRO A 318 6.66 -14.88 -13.49
CA PRO A 318 5.80 -16.02 -13.30
C PRO A 318 6.60 -17.31 -13.05
N ALA A 319 6.27 -18.04 -11.98
CA ALA A 319 6.73 -19.40 -11.73
C ALA A 319 5.82 -20.44 -12.39
N ALA A 320 4.52 -20.16 -12.51
CA ALA A 320 3.59 -20.98 -13.27
C ALA A 320 2.42 -20.15 -13.83
N THR A 321 2.13 -20.34 -15.12
CA THR A 321 0.95 -19.81 -15.82
C THR A 321 0.43 -20.85 -16.80
N CYS A 322 -0.83 -20.76 -17.24
CA CYS A 322 -1.34 -21.64 -18.30
C CYS A 322 -0.54 -21.54 -19.60
N ALA A 323 -0.05 -20.35 -19.94
CA ALA A 323 0.70 -20.10 -21.16
C ALA A 323 2.11 -20.70 -21.11
N LEU A 324 2.85 -20.44 -20.04
CA LEU A 324 4.25 -20.85 -19.93
C LEU A 324 4.38 -22.31 -19.46
N GLY A 325 3.43 -22.83 -18.69
CA GLY A 325 3.64 -24.08 -17.96
C GLY A 325 4.09 -23.82 -16.53
N ARG A 326 4.70 -24.84 -15.93
CA ARG A 326 5.40 -24.75 -14.64
C ARG A 326 6.88 -24.51 -14.87
N ALA A 327 7.52 -23.70 -14.03
CA ALA A 327 8.97 -23.58 -14.00
C ALA A 327 9.59 -24.96 -13.67
N THR A 328 10.37 -25.50 -14.60
CA THR A 328 11.08 -26.78 -14.47
C THR A 328 12.55 -26.60 -14.15
N SER A 329 13.08 -25.38 -14.32
CA SER A 329 14.41 -24.98 -13.89
C SER A 329 14.48 -23.47 -13.66
N VAL A 330 15.25 -23.08 -12.64
CA VAL A 330 15.70 -21.69 -12.43
C VAL A 330 17.19 -21.77 -12.13
N VAL A 331 18.01 -21.28 -13.04
CA VAL A 331 19.46 -21.43 -12.99
C VAL A 331 20.12 -20.09 -13.18
N LEU A 332 21.04 -19.74 -12.29
CA LEU A 332 21.90 -18.58 -12.39
C LEU A 332 23.32 -19.08 -12.66
N ASP A 333 23.91 -18.65 -13.78
CA ASP A 333 25.26 -19.06 -14.15
C ASP A 333 26.36 -18.16 -13.56
N GLU A 334 27.62 -18.52 -13.82
CA GLU A 334 28.80 -17.80 -13.32
C GLU A 334 28.98 -16.41 -13.96
N GLU A 335 28.34 -16.15 -15.10
CA GLU A 335 28.37 -14.87 -15.81
C GLU A 335 27.25 -13.92 -15.33
N GLY A 336 26.34 -14.41 -14.48
CA GLY A 336 25.21 -13.65 -13.96
C GLY A 336 23.99 -13.66 -14.88
N ALA A 337 23.93 -14.60 -15.82
CA ALA A 337 22.74 -14.84 -16.62
C ALA A 337 21.80 -15.79 -15.87
N LEU A 338 20.53 -15.38 -15.76
CA LEU A 338 19.47 -16.17 -15.15
C LEU A 338 18.60 -16.76 -16.25
N SER A 339 18.39 -18.07 -16.22
CA SER A 339 17.50 -18.78 -17.13
C SER A 339 16.37 -19.46 -16.37
N ILE A 340 15.14 -19.29 -16.84
CA ILE A 340 13.94 -19.94 -16.30
C ILE A 340 13.31 -20.80 -17.39
N GLY A 341 13.43 -22.11 -17.25
CA GLY A 341 12.84 -23.09 -18.16
C GLY A 341 11.43 -23.46 -17.73
N TYR A 342 10.52 -23.63 -18.68
CA TYR A 342 9.13 -24.01 -18.41
C TYR A 342 8.70 -25.30 -19.11
N SER A 343 7.71 -25.97 -18.52
CA SER A 343 7.17 -27.24 -19.01
C SER A 343 6.54 -27.18 -20.40
N ASN A 344 6.07 -26.01 -20.86
CA ASN A 344 5.52 -25.87 -22.21
C ASN A 344 6.59 -25.60 -23.27
N GLY A 345 7.88 -25.57 -22.90
CA GLY A 345 9.01 -25.42 -23.81
C GLY A 345 9.77 -24.08 -23.75
N PRO A 346 9.17 -22.92 -23.42
CA PRO A 346 9.92 -21.67 -23.34
C PRO A 346 11.03 -21.71 -22.29
N THR A 347 12.15 -21.07 -22.60
CA THR A 347 13.16 -20.67 -21.62
C THR A 347 13.30 -19.16 -21.69
N ILE A 348 13.15 -18.47 -20.56
CA ILE A 348 13.27 -17.02 -20.49
C ILE A 348 14.60 -16.67 -19.85
N ASN A 349 15.33 -15.77 -20.49
CA ASN A 349 16.68 -15.37 -20.08
C ASN A 349 16.70 -13.92 -19.57
N PHE A 350 17.50 -13.70 -18.53
CA PHE A 350 17.72 -12.41 -17.92
C PHE A 350 19.22 -12.18 -17.69
N ALA A 351 19.64 -10.92 -17.77
CA ALA A 351 20.98 -10.48 -17.44
C ALA A 351 20.94 -9.62 -16.18
N TRP A 352 21.94 -9.80 -15.31
CA TRP A 352 22.14 -8.96 -14.15
C TRP A 352 22.67 -7.57 -14.57
N SER A 353 21.90 -6.51 -14.33
CA SER A 353 22.29 -5.13 -14.66
C SER A 353 23.19 -4.47 -13.61
N GLY A 354 23.30 -5.07 -12.41
CA GLY A 354 24.05 -4.54 -11.28
C GLY A 354 23.18 -4.34 -10.03
N ASP A 355 21.90 -4.06 -10.24
CA ASP A 355 20.89 -3.85 -9.21
C ASP A 355 19.59 -4.66 -9.44
N HIS A 356 19.30 -5.07 -10.66
CA HIS A 356 18.15 -5.93 -10.98
C HIS A 356 18.45 -6.91 -12.14
N PHE A 357 17.50 -7.79 -12.44
CA PHE A 357 17.53 -8.63 -13.64
C PHE A 357 16.71 -7.99 -14.76
N GLU A 358 17.32 -7.85 -15.93
CA GLU A 358 16.67 -7.37 -17.14
C GLU A 358 16.50 -8.52 -18.14
N ARG A 359 15.32 -8.62 -18.75
CA ARG A 359 15.06 -9.66 -19.75
C ARG A 359 15.91 -9.40 -20.99
N THR A 360 16.67 -10.41 -21.45
CA THR A 360 17.60 -10.26 -22.58
C THR A 360 16.93 -10.39 -23.95
N GLU A 361 15.69 -10.92 -24.00
CA GLU A 361 14.95 -11.13 -25.24
C GLU A 361 13.91 -10.03 -25.49
N LEU A 362 14.19 -9.12 -26.44
CA LEU A 362 13.20 -8.19 -27.01
C LEU A 362 12.46 -8.85 -28.20
N GLY A 363 11.19 -9.25 -28.00
CA GLY A 363 10.23 -9.69 -29.05
C GLY A 363 10.01 -11.21 -29.11
N LYS A 364 8.81 -11.75 -29.36
CA LYS A 364 7.64 -11.26 -30.11
C LYS A 364 6.35 -11.31 -29.27
N ARG A 365 5.46 -10.33 -29.47
CA ARG A 365 4.05 -10.42 -29.06
C ARG A 365 3.31 -11.43 -29.93
#